data_AF-A0AAC9LLW4-F1
#
_entry.id   AF-A0AAC9LLW4-F1
#
_cell.length_a   1.000
_cell.length_b   1.000
_cell.length_c   1.000
_cell.angle_alpha   90.00
_cell.angle_beta   90.00
_cell.angle_gamma   90.00
#
_symmetry.space_group_name_H-M   'P 1'
#
loop_
_entity.id
_entity.type
_entity.pdbx_description
1 polymer ?
#
loop_
_entity_poly.entity_id
_entity_poly.type
_entity_poly.pdbx_seq_one_letter_code
_entity_poly.pdbx_strand_id
1 'polypeptide(L)' 'MKTDETYKLYLRDLVYLIKERHAELKLESNKDDFKAGEEFGYYAIIDLIESQADSFMLQPKDFGFNDFEKRQAEKK' A
#
# COMPACT_ATOMS: atom_id res chain seq x y z
N MET A 1 21.09 9.00 15.32
CA MET A 1 20.04 9.04 14.28
C MET A 1 19.03 7.90 14.50
N LYS A 2 18.16 7.98 15.52
CA LYS A 2 17.08 6.99 15.71
C LYS A 2 15.80 7.35 14.94
N THR A 3 15.65 8.61 14.55
CA THR A 3 14.46 9.17 13.93
C THR A 3 14.30 8.75 12.47
N ASP A 4 15.35 8.81 11.66
CA ASP A 4 15.26 8.51 10.21
C ASP A 4 14.84 7.07 9.94
N GLU A 5 15.42 6.11 10.66
CA GLU A 5 15.04 4.70 10.58
C GLU A 5 13.58 4.50 11.00
N THR A 6 13.17 5.16 12.09
CA THR A 6 11.79 5.09 12.60
C THR A 6 10.79 5.63 11.57
N TYR A 7 11.09 6.75 10.91
CA TYR A 7 10.22 7.32 9.88
C TYR A 7 10.14 6.44 8.63
N LYS A 8 11.26 5.84 8.20
CA LYS A 8 11.25 4.90 7.07
C LYS A 8 10.38 3.68 7.36
N LEU A 9 10.52 3.08 8.54
CA LEU A 9 9.72 1.94 8.96
C LEU A 9 8.24 2.32 9.07
N TYR A 10 7.93 3.48 9.64
CA TYR A 10 6.56 3.99 9.72
C TYR A 10 5.92 4.15 8.32
N LEU A 11 6.63 4.77 7.37
CA LEU A 11 6.13 4.96 6.01
C LEU A 11 5.94 3.62 5.29
N ARG A 12 6.88 2.69 5.45
CA ARG A 12 6.76 1.33 4.92
C ARG A 12 5.51 0.64 5.45
N ASP A 13 5.32 0.66 6.77
CA ASP A 13 4.18 0.00 7.42
C ASP A 13 2.86 0.68 7.05
N LEU A 14 2.85 2.00 6.85
CA LEU A 14 1.69 2.73 6.33
C LEU A 14 1.30 2.26 4.93
N VAL A 15 2.26 2.17 4.00
CA VAL A 15 2.02 1.66 2.64
C VAL A 15 1.51 0.22 2.69
N TYR A 16 2.09 -0.60 3.57
CA TYR A 16 1.64 -1.97 3.80
C TYR A 16 0.17 -2.02 4.23
N LEU A 17 -0.20 -1.24 5.25
CA LEU A 17 -1.57 -1.18 5.77
C LEU A 17 -2.58 -0.74 4.70
N ILE A 18 -2.23 0.26 3.88
CA ILE A 18 -3.08 0.72 2.77
C ILE A 18 -3.34 -0.42 1.78
N LYS A 19 -2.30 -1.14 1.36
CA LYS A 19 -2.43 -2.28 0.45
C LYS A 19 -3.17 -3.46 1.07
N GLU A 20 -2.98 -3.71 2.36
CA GLU A 20 -3.72 -4.72 3.11
C GLU A 20 -5.22 -4.41 3.13
N ARG A 21 -5.62 -3.18 3.46
CA ARG A 21 -7.03 -2.76 3.42
C ARG A 21 -7.65 -2.84 2.04
N HIS A 22 -6.92 -2.41 1.02
CA HIS A 22 -7.36 -2.55 -0.37
C HIS A 22 -7.62 -4.02 -0.74
N ALA A 23 -6.74 -4.94 -0.30
CA ALA A 23 -6.90 -6.36 -0.54
C ALA A 23 -8.06 -6.98 0.25
N GLU A 24 -8.27 -6.56 1.51
CA GLU A 24 -9.42 -6.97 2.32
C GLU A 24 -10.74 -6.61 1.63
N LEU A 25 -10.86 -5.35 1.15
CA LEU A 25 -12.03 -4.90 0.39
C LEU A 25 -12.22 -5.71 -0.89
N LYS A 26 -11.14 -6.08 -1.58
CA LYS A 26 -11.21 -6.94 -2.78
C LYS A 26 -11.78 -8.32 -2.53
N LEU A 27 -11.55 -8.88 -1.34
CA LEU A 27 -12.02 -10.21 -0.96
C LEU A 27 -13.46 -10.21 -0.41
N GLU A 28 -14.03 -9.03 -0.17
CA GLU A 28 -15.38 -8.93 0.36
C GLU A 28 -16.43 -9.34 -0.69
N SER A 29 -17.27 -10.32 -0.34
CA SER A 29 -18.21 -10.95 -1.27
C SER A 29 -19.49 -10.13 -1.53
N ASN A 30 -19.82 -9.20 -0.64
CA ASN A 30 -20.99 -8.31 -0.75
C ASN A 30 -20.53 -6.84 -0.83
N LYS A 31 -20.14 -6.41 -2.03
CA LYS A 31 -19.82 -5.01 -2.33
C LYS A 31 -21.09 -4.27 -2.73
N ASP A 32 -21.46 -3.28 -1.93
CA ASP A 32 -22.38 -2.24 -2.35
C ASP A 32 -21.62 -1.12 -3.06
N ASP A 33 -22.35 -0.15 -3.64
CA ASP A 33 -21.75 0.97 -4.36
C ASP A 33 -20.80 1.80 -3.48
N PHE A 34 -21.05 1.84 -2.17
CA PHE A 34 -20.22 2.54 -1.21
C PHE A 34 -18.85 1.87 -1.08
N LYS A 35 -18.81 0.55 -0.83
CA LYS A 35 -17.57 -0.24 -0.77
C LYS A 35 -16.80 -0.26 -2.08
N ALA A 36 -17.52 -0.26 -3.21
CA ALA A 36 -16.88 -0.09 -4.52
C ALA A 36 -16.17 1.29 -4.60
N GLY A 37 -16.82 2.35 -4.14
CA GLY A 37 -16.22 3.67 -4.01
C GLY A 37 -14.99 3.70 -3.10
N GLU A 38 -15.03 3.00 -1.95
CA GLU A 38 -13.87 2.86 -1.06
C GLU A 38 -12.70 2.16 -1.75
N GLU A 39 -12.95 1.06 -2.48
CA GLU A 39 -11.92 0.35 -3.24
C GLU A 39 -11.25 1.28 -4.27
N PHE A 40 -12.03 2.08 -5.01
CA PHE A 40 -11.48 3.09 -5.93
C PHE A 40 -10.65 4.15 -5.20
N GLY A 41 -11.08 4.56 -4.00
CA GLY A 41 -10.32 5.48 -3.16
C GLY A 41 -8.94 4.92 -2.77
N TYR A 42 -8.88 3.66 -2.35
CA TYR A 42 -7.62 2.98 -2.05
C TYR A 42 -6.73 2.84 -3.29
N TYR A 43 -7.30 2.50 -4.44
CA TYR A 43 -6.57 2.46 -5.70
C TYR A 43 -5.94 3.82 -6.05
N ALA A 44 -6.69 4.92 -5.93
CA ALA A 44 -6.19 6.27 -6.17
C ALA A 44 -5.07 6.66 -5.20
N ILE A 45 -5.16 6.26 -3.92
CA ILE A 45 -4.09 6.51 -2.94
C ILE A 45 -2.81 5.75 -3.32
N ILE A 46 -2.92 4.49 -3.72
CA ILE A 46 -1.77 3.68 -4.13
C ILE A 46 -1.10 4.29 -5.37
N ASP A 47 -1.89 4.69 -6.36
CA ASP A 47 -1.41 5.35 -7.58
C ASP A 47 -0.69 6.68 -7.26
N LEU A 48 -1.22 7.48 -6.34
CA LEU A 48 -0.58 8.71 -5.86
C LEU A 48 0.77 8.45 -5.18
N ILE A 49 0.87 7.37 -4.39
CA ILE A 49 2.12 6.97 -3.73
C ILE A 49 3.16 6.56 -4.79
N GLU A 50 2.78 5.77 -5.80
CA GLU A 50 3.68 5.39 -6.89
C GLU A 50 4.14 6.61 -7.70
N SER A 51 3.21 7.47 -8.10
CA SER A 51 3.51 8.70 -8.84
C SER A 51 4.45 9.64 -8.06
N GLN A 52 4.26 9.74 -6.75
CA GLN A 52 5.16 10.49 -5.90
C GLN A 52 6.55 9.81 -5.84
N ALA A 53 6.61 8.51 -5.59
CA ALA A 53 7.88 7.77 -5.55
C ALA A 53 8.68 7.95 -6.86
N ASP A 54 8.01 7.84 -8.00
CA ASP A 54 8.60 8.07 -9.32
C ASP A 54 9.15 9.50 -9.47
N SER A 55 8.39 10.50 -9.01
CA SER A 55 8.82 11.91 -9.04
C SER A 55 10.08 12.18 -8.19
N PHE A 56 10.30 11.36 -7.16
CA PHE A 56 11.49 11.40 -6.31
C PHE A 56 12.56 10.37 -6.72
N MET A 57 12.38 9.68 -7.85
CA MET A 57 13.26 8.61 -8.35
C MET A 57 13.52 7.48 -7.34
N LEU A 58 12.54 7.22 -6.47
CA LEU A 58 12.61 6.15 -5.48
C LEU A 58 12.19 4.83 -6.11
N GLN A 59 12.93 3.76 -5.85
CA GLN A 59 12.51 2.44 -6.29
C GLN A 59 11.48 1.88 -5.30
N PRO A 60 10.46 1.11 -5.76
CA PRO A 60 9.47 0.46 -4.89
C PRO A 60 10.06 -0.31 -3.70
N LYS A 61 11.26 -0.89 -3.85
CA LYS A 61 11.97 -1.63 -2.80
C LYS A 61 12.52 -0.73 -1.68
N ASP A 62 12.78 0.54 -1.96
CA ASP A 62 13.46 1.46 -1.04
C ASP A 62 12.54 1.95 0.08
N PHE A 63 11.22 1.85 -0.12
CA PHE A 63 10.18 2.20 0.85
C PHE A 63 9.20 1.04 1.11
N GLY A 64 9.57 -0.17 0.68
CA GLY A 64 8.83 -1.42 0.89
C GLY A 64 7.43 -1.44 0.28
N PHE A 65 7.24 -0.76 -0.85
CA PHE A 65 5.98 -0.76 -1.59
C PHE A 65 5.51 -2.17 -1.94
N ASN A 66 6.43 -3.06 -2.32
CA ASN A 66 6.12 -4.43 -2.76
C ASN A 66 6.07 -5.46 -1.62
N ASP A 67 6.21 -5.04 -0.37
CA ASP A 67 6.34 -5.97 0.75
C ASP A 67 5.02 -6.68 1.05
N PHE A 68 3.88 -6.05 0.77
CA PHE A 68 2.57 -6.69 0.84
C PHE A 68 2.45 -7.86 -0.12
N GLU A 69 2.76 -7.64 -1.41
CA GLU A 69 2.64 -8.64 -2.47
C GLU A 69 3.60 -9.82 -2.24
N LYS A 70 4.84 -9.55 -1.81
CA LYS A 70 5.80 -10.60 -1.43
C LYS A 70 5.24 -11.51 -0.34
N ARG A 71 4.69 -10.93 0.75
CA ARG A 71 4.12 -11.70 1.86
C ARG A 71 2.90 -12.51 1.43
N GLN A 72 2.10 -12.00 0.50
CA GLN A 72 0.96 -12.75 -0.07
C GLN A 72 1.43 -13.94 -0.91
N ALA A 73 2.55 -13.80 -1.65
CA ALA A 73 3.14 -14.88 -2.43
C ALA A 73 3.74 -15.99 -1.54
N GLU A 74 4.34 -15.64 -0.40
CA GLU A 74 4.91 -16.59 0.57
C GLU A 74 3.84 -17.43 1.31
N LYS A 75 2.59 -16.97 1.34
CA LYS A 75 1.47 -17.67 1.99
C LYS A 75 0.77 -18.71 1.08
N LYS A 76 1.13 -18.76 -0.20
CA LYS A 76 0.56 -19.68 -1.21
C LYS A 76 1.47 -20.87 -1.42
#